data_AF-A0A562P6P6-F1
#
_entry.id   AF-A0A562P6P6-F1
#
_cell.length_a   1.000
_cell.length_b   1.000
_cell.length_c   1.000
_cell.angle_alpha   90.00
_cell.angle_beta   90.00
_cell.angle_gamma   90.00
#
_symmetry.space_group_name_H-M   'P 1'
#
loop_
_entity.id
_entity.type
_entity.pdbx_description
1 polymer ?
#
loop_
_entity_poly.entity_id
_entity_poly.type
_entity_poly.pdbx_seq_one_letter_code
_entity_poly.pdbx_strand_id
1 'polypeptide(L)'
;MREFLDSLSSFAPASVLPAISPSRGEIGSSAAGFPSATLVIGESGNDGAISPQVGEMSGRTEGGAVERDHSIAIVALGAVAFLTALSPTPALAHASDRGHVLLLPTGYYVAGGALAVAASFLALALLPPDALDRFWRRRLPLFAFRDGARAIASLASFAGFAMLVAAGLFGSRDPLSNPLPLAIWTLLWVGLVLLQGLLGNLWSWLNPWYGPWRVVSRLFGEREMKRPPAWLGYWPAFVLFFAFAWFELIDPAPDDPARLAWAAGLYWLLSFAAMMMFGYRDWSRSSEFLTVFFTMVARFAVIERDAGGRLNFCWPGAKLIYAAPLSLSGTAFLLLALSSVSFDGLSKTFFWFGLFGINPLEFPGRTAVIGIGSLGLVLMFVLLAAAFILAIVLGQHLAGSKHSLGQAAGLLVWSIVPIALAYHVAHYLTALLVDGQYAVAALSDPFALGWNLFGTADMQIEAGVVAGAGSAWWLWNVQAGVIIGGHMLAVLVAHGLAWRLHPVPARAALSQFPLTVLMIAYTVFGLWLLATPAAG
;
A
#
# COMPACT_ATOMS: atom_id res chain seq x y z
N MET A 1 -31.01 38.93 27.63
CA MET A 1 -32.06 37.89 27.75
C MET A 1 -33.42 38.31 27.17
N ARG A 2 -33.47 39.20 26.16
CA ARG A 2 -34.69 39.39 25.34
C ARG A 2 -34.43 39.84 23.89
N GLU A 3 -33.21 40.26 23.54
CA GLU A 3 -32.79 40.51 22.14
C GLU A 3 -31.85 39.43 21.55
N PHE A 4 -31.50 38.40 22.33
CA PHE A 4 -30.68 37.27 21.86
C PHE A 4 -31.51 36.01 21.54
N LEU A 5 -32.84 36.10 21.67
CA LEU A 5 -33.77 34.98 21.47
C LEU A 5 -34.63 35.09 20.19
N ASP A 6 -34.56 36.21 19.46
CA ASP A 6 -35.33 36.42 18.21
C ASP A 6 -34.55 36.06 16.92
N SER A 7 -33.32 35.54 17.03
CA SER A 7 -32.48 35.16 15.88
C SER A 7 -32.56 33.67 15.51
N LEU A 8 -33.42 32.88 16.15
CA LEU A 8 -33.54 31.43 15.91
C LEU A 8 -34.97 31.04 15.52
N SER A 9 -35.45 31.54 14.39
CA SER A 9 -36.66 31.02 13.73
C SER A 9 -36.43 30.75 12.23
N SER A 10 -36.61 29.47 11.89
CA SER A 10 -36.95 28.85 10.59
C SER A 10 -36.70 29.61 9.28
N PHE A 11 -35.79 29.08 8.46
CA PHE A 11 -35.92 29.11 6.99
C PHE A 11 -35.63 27.71 6.42
N ALA A 12 -36.68 27.06 5.93
CA ALA A 12 -36.58 25.88 5.07
C ALA A 12 -36.34 26.35 3.61
N PRO A 13 -35.47 25.69 2.82
CA PRO A 13 -35.43 25.92 1.39
C PRO A 13 -36.47 25.06 0.66
N ALA A 14 -37.06 25.65 -0.39
CA ALA A 14 -38.15 25.07 -1.16
C ALA A 14 -37.72 23.86 -2.02
N SER A 15 -38.59 22.86 -2.05
CA SER A 15 -38.58 21.73 -2.99
C SER A 15 -38.70 22.21 -4.44
N VAL A 16 -37.70 21.93 -5.28
CA VAL A 16 -37.78 22.11 -6.74
C VAL A 16 -37.68 20.74 -7.39
N LEU A 17 -38.85 20.19 -7.73
CA LEU A 17 -39.01 19.13 -8.72
C LEU A 17 -39.04 19.77 -10.12
N PRO A 18 -38.38 19.21 -11.13
CA PRO A 18 -38.79 19.44 -12.50
C PRO A 18 -39.98 18.52 -12.82
N ALA A 19 -41.16 19.13 -12.91
CA ALA A 19 -42.31 18.54 -13.57
C ALA A 19 -42.07 18.50 -15.09
N ILE A 20 -42.04 17.32 -15.68
CA ILE A 20 -42.25 17.14 -17.12
C ILE A 20 -43.42 16.15 -17.26
N SER A 21 -44.57 16.70 -17.60
CA SER A 21 -45.81 15.99 -17.93
C SER A 21 -45.76 15.46 -19.37
N PRO A 22 -46.38 14.31 -19.69
CA PRO A 22 -46.41 13.77 -21.05
C PRO A 22 -47.62 14.31 -21.82
N SER A 23 -47.39 14.88 -23.00
CA SER A 23 -48.45 15.12 -23.99
C SER A 23 -48.15 14.37 -25.29
N ARG A 24 -48.86 13.23 -25.47
CA ARG A 24 -49.70 12.86 -26.63
C ARG A 24 -49.30 13.51 -27.98
N GLY A 25 -49.04 12.83 -29.09
CA GLY A 25 -49.32 11.48 -29.58
C GLY A 25 -49.82 11.60 -31.03
N GLU A 26 -49.20 10.89 -31.99
CA GLU A 26 -49.70 10.59 -33.36
C GLU A 26 -48.89 9.37 -33.84
N ILE A 27 -49.39 8.14 -33.67
CA ILE A 27 -50.16 7.31 -34.61
C ILE A 27 -49.56 7.23 -36.03
N GLY A 28 -49.08 6.03 -36.38
CA GLY A 28 -48.75 5.62 -37.75
C GLY A 28 -48.47 4.12 -37.82
N SER A 29 -49.52 3.30 -37.68
CA SER A 29 -49.49 1.85 -37.95
C SER A 29 -49.54 1.61 -39.46
N SER A 30 -48.69 0.72 -39.98
CA SER A 30 -49.08 -0.18 -41.06
C SER A 30 -48.20 -1.43 -41.06
N ALA A 31 -48.89 -2.56 -41.17
CA ALA A 31 -48.36 -3.91 -41.20
C ALA A 31 -47.96 -4.35 -42.62
N ALA A 32 -47.32 -5.52 -42.65
CA ALA A 32 -47.29 -6.54 -43.71
C ALA A 32 -46.01 -6.66 -44.56
N GLY A 33 -45.52 -7.90 -44.66
CA GLY A 33 -44.82 -8.39 -45.85
C GLY A 33 -43.50 -9.13 -45.63
N PHE A 34 -43.56 -10.42 -45.27
CA PHE A 34 -42.64 -11.43 -45.84
C PHE A 34 -43.01 -11.65 -47.33
N PRO A 35 -42.13 -12.05 -48.28
CA PRO A 35 -41.39 -13.33 -48.22
C PRO A 35 -40.01 -13.46 -48.93
N SER A 36 -39.39 -14.61 -48.65
CA SER A 36 -38.38 -15.48 -49.29
C SER A 36 -37.72 -15.17 -50.65
N ALA A 37 -36.43 -15.56 -50.74
CA ALA A 37 -35.78 -16.27 -51.87
C ALA A 37 -34.59 -17.08 -51.28
N THR A 38 -34.54 -18.43 -51.27
CA THR A 38 -34.46 -19.49 -52.31
C THR A 38 -33.08 -19.63 -52.99
N LEU A 39 -32.40 -20.75 -52.70
CA LEU A 39 -31.53 -21.59 -53.56
C LEU A 39 -31.46 -22.98 -52.85
N VAL A 40 -32.09 -24.10 -53.24
CA VAL A 40 -32.02 -24.96 -54.47
C VAL A 40 -30.59 -25.49 -54.69
N ILE A 41 -30.23 -26.78 -54.84
CA ILE A 41 -30.85 -28.13 -54.90
C ILE A 41 -29.68 -29.14 -54.75
N GLY A 42 -29.94 -30.39 -54.33
CA GLY A 42 -29.06 -31.51 -54.68
C GLY A 42 -29.26 -32.82 -53.89
N GLU A 43 -30.31 -33.57 -54.21
CA GLU A 43 -30.64 -34.93 -53.71
C GLU A 43 -29.68 -36.04 -54.19
N SER A 44 -29.60 -37.14 -53.42
CA SER A 44 -30.02 -38.52 -53.79
C SER A 44 -29.59 -39.47 -52.66
N GLY A 45 -30.48 -40.18 -51.94
CA GLY A 45 -31.15 -41.45 -52.33
C GLY A 45 -30.19 -42.64 -52.11
N ASN A 46 -30.50 -43.79 -51.49
CA ASN A 46 -31.77 -44.41 -51.13
C ASN A 46 -31.51 -45.68 -50.25
N ASP A 47 -32.50 -46.02 -49.41
CA ASP A 47 -32.99 -47.33 -48.94
C ASP A 47 -32.11 -48.54 -48.51
N GLY A 48 -32.59 -49.21 -47.44
CA GLY A 48 -32.73 -50.68 -47.47
C GLY A 48 -32.52 -51.41 -46.14
N ALA A 49 -33.61 -51.74 -45.45
CA ALA A 49 -33.68 -52.61 -44.26
C ALA A 49 -33.40 -54.10 -44.57
N ILE A 50 -33.11 -54.92 -43.53
CA ILE A 50 -33.65 -56.29 -43.24
C ILE A 50 -32.82 -56.97 -42.11
N SER A 51 -33.51 -57.55 -41.11
CA SER A 51 -33.01 -58.45 -40.03
C SER A 51 -33.33 -59.94 -40.37
N PRO A 52 -33.14 -60.96 -39.49
CA PRO A 52 -31.95 -61.50 -38.79
C PRO A 52 -31.84 -63.07 -38.95
N GLN A 53 -30.85 -63.75 -38.32
CA GLN A 53 -31.00 -65.00 -37.48
C GLN A 53 -29.71 -65.86 -37.28
N VAL A 54 -29.49 -66.23 -36.01
CA VAL A 54 -29.07 -67.54 -35.43
C VAL A 54 -27.71 -68.18 -35.79
N GLY A 55 -26.94 -68.57 -34.75
CA GLY A 55 -25.92 -69.63 -34.85
C GLY A 55 -24.89 -69.74 -33.70
N GLU A 56 -25.23 -70.55 -32.68
CA GLU A 56 -24.39 -71.42 -31.82
C GLU A 56 -23.19 -70.94 -30.97
N MET A 57 -23.09 -71.63 -29.82
CA MET A 57 -22.21 -71.45 -28.65
C MET A 57 -20.78 -71.97 -28.85
N SER A 58 -19.82 -71.33 -28.16
CA SER A 58 -18.67 -72.07 -27.59
C SER A 58 -18.28 -71.41 -26.26
N GLY A 59 -18.36 -72.19 -25.19
CA GLY A 59 -18.13 -71.73 -23.83
C GLY A 59 -16.65 -71.50 -23.52
N ARG A 60 -16.39 -70.49 -22.70
CA ARG A 60 -15.29 -70.48 -21.74
C ARG A 60 -15.53 -69.46 -20.63
N THR A 61 -15.07 -69.86 -19.46
CA THR A 61 -15.39 -69.41 -18.12
C THR A 61 -14.72 -68.11 -17.73
N GLU A 62 -15.55 -67.23 -17.15
CA GLU A 62 -15.34 -66.46 -15.91
C GLU A 62 -14.16 -65.48 -15.82
N GLY A 63 -14.53 -64.19 -15.80
CA GLY A 63 -13.68 -63.07 -15.43
C GLY A 63 -14.40 -61.73 -15.58
N GLY A 64 -15.65 -61.63 -15.11
CA GLY A 64 -16.45 -60.40 -15.19
C GLY A 64 -16.17 -59.48 -14.01
N ALA A 65 -15.50 -58.37 -14.28
CA ALA A 65 -15.33 -57.27 -13.34
C ALA A 65 -16.68 -56.79 -12.79
N VAL A 66 -16.71 -56.45 -11.50
CA VAL A 66 -17.81 -55.70 -10.88
C VAL A 66 -18.03 -54.43 -11.72
N GLU A 67 -19.17 -54.34 -12.40
CA GLU A 67 -19.68 -53.08 -12.96
C GLU A 67 -19.81 -52.10 -11.79
N ARG A 68 -18.78 -51.27 -11.60
CA ARG A 68 -18.90 -50.09 -10.74
C ARG A 68 -19.83 -49.14 -11.47
N ASP A 69 -20.89 -48.71 -10.79
CA ASP A 69 -21.87 -47.69 -11.20
C ASP A 69 -21.20 -46.38 -11.65
N HIS A 70 -20.63 -46.34 -12.86
CA HIS A 70 -20.11 -45.12 -13.47
C HIS A 70 -21.25 -44.15 -13.79
N SER A 71 -22.46 -44.68 -14.03
CA SER A 71 -23.67 -43.90 -14.28
C SER A 71 -24.07 -43.04 -13.08
N ILE A 72 -23.97 -43.57 -11.85
CA ILE A 72 -24.28 -42.81 -10.63
C ILE A 72 -23.21 -41.74 -10.37
N ALA A 73 -21.93 -42.06 -10.62
CA ALA A 73 -20.84 -41.10 -10.46
C ALA A 73 -20.93 -39.94 -11.46
N ILE A 74 -21.30 -40.21 -12.72
CA ILE A 74 -21.47 -39.18 -13.76
C ILE A 74 -22.70 -38.31 -13.47
N VAL A 75 -23.82 -38.91 -13.04
CA VAL A 75 -25.02 -38.16 -12.63
C VAL A 75 -24.76 -37.33 -11.38
N ALA A 76 -24.01 -37.84 -10.41
CA ALA A 76 -23.61 -37.10 -9.22
C ALA A 76 -22.65 -35.95 -9.56
N LEU A 77 -21.67 -36.15 -10.46
CA LEU A 77 -20.81 -35.07 -10.94
C LEU A 77 -21.60 -34.00 -11.69
N GLY A 78 -22.55 -34.42 -12.54
CA GLY A 78 -23.43 -33.52 -13.27
C GLY A 78 -24.34 -32.71 -12.35
N ALA A 79 -24.89 -33.34 -11.30
CA ALA A 79 -25.71 -32.68 -10.29
C ALA A 79 -24.90 -31.70 -9.43
N VAL A 80 -23.66 -32.03 -9.06
CA VAL A 80 -22.75 -31.13 -8.34
C VAL A 80 -22.32 -29.95 -9.23
N ALA A 81 -22.01 -30.19 -10.51
CA ALA A 81 -21.70 -29.14 -11.48
C ALA A 81 -22.91 -28.20 -11.71
N PHE A 82 -24.11 -28.76 -11.77
CA PHE A 82 -25.34 -27.99 -11.89
C PHE A 82 -25.63 -27.18 -10.62
N LEU A 83 -25.51 -27.78 -9.43
CA LEU A 83 -25.73 -27.09 -8.14
C LEU A 83 -24.67 -26.01 -7.86
N THR A 84 -23.44 -26.19 -8.33
CA THR A 84 -22.40 -25.16 -8.27
C THR A 84 -22.64 -24.04 -9.29
N ALA A 85 -23.17 -24.34 -10.48
CA ALA A 85 -23.59 -23.33 -11.46
C ALA A 85 -24.86 -22.55 -11.03
N LEU A 86 -25.73 -23.17 -10.21
CA LEU A 86 -26.90 -22.52 -9.61
C LEU A 86 -26.60 -21.85 -8.26
N SER A 87 -25.38 -21.97 -7.75
CA SER A 87 -24.98 -21.26 -6.54
C SER A 87 -24.96 -19.76 -6.88
N PRO A 88 -25.72 -18.92 -6.17
CA PRO A 88 -25.73 -17.49 -6.43
C PRO A 88 -24.32 -16.96 -6.18
N THR A 89 -23.62 -16.59 -7.25
CA THR A 89 -22.44 -15.75 -7.13
C THR A 89 -22.92 -14.38 -6.66
N PRO A 90 -22.36 -13.80 -5.59
CA PRO A 90 -22.71 -12.45 -5.21
C PRO A 90 -22.38 -11.53 -6.39
N ALA A 91 -23.40 -10.99 -7.04
CA ALA A 91 -23.26 -9.90 -7.99
C ALA A 91 -22.90 -8.66 -7.16
N LEU A 92 -21.61 -8.43 -6.96
CA LEU A 92 -21.08 -7.26 -6.27
C LEU A 92 -21.27 -6.05 -7.19
N ALA A 93 -22.46 -5.46 -7.14
CA ALA A 93 -22.80 -4.28 -7.92
C ALA A 93 -21.90 -3.10 -7.52
N HIS A 94 -21.48 -2.31 -8.51
CA HIS A 94 -20.66 -1.12 -8.32
C HIS A 94 -21.45 -0.02 -7.60
N ALA A 95 -21.28 0.08 -6.29
CA ALA A 95 -21.68 1.25 -5.51
C ALA A 95 -20.42 2.02 -5.09
N SER A 96 -20.50 3.35 -5.00
CA SER A 96 -19.36 4.18 -4.58
C SER A 96 -18.98 3.90 -3.11
N ASP A 97 -17.78 3.33 -2.91
CA ASP A 97 -17.33 2.71 -1.65
C ASP A 97 -17.27 3.67 -0.45
N ARG A 98 -16.95 4.95 -0.67
CA ARG A 98 -16.85 5.93 0.42
C ARG A 98 -18.20 6.41 0.96
N GLY A 99 -19.29 6.24 0.21
CA GLY A 99 -20.64 6.56 0.68
C GLY A 99 -21.05 5.73 1.89
N HIS A 100 -20.62 4.46 1.95
CA HIS A 100 -20.91 3.58 3.08
C HIS A 100 -20.09 3.91 4.33
N VAL A 101 -18.86 4.41 4.17
CA VAL A 101 -18.02 4.83 5.29
C VAL A 101 -18.63 6.04 6.03
N LEU A 102 -19.29 6.95 5.31
CA LEU A 102 -20.00 8.09 5.91
C LEU A 102 -21.19 7.70 6.78
N LEU A 103 -21.74 6.49 6.59
CA LEU A 103 -22.83 5.95 7.41
C LEU A 103 -22.32 5.25 8.68
N LEU A 104 -21.03 4.96 8.77
CA LEU A 104 -20.43 4.39 9.97
C LEU A 104 -20.33 5.47 11.07
N PRO A 105 -20.43 5.09 12.36
CA PRO A 105 -20.34 6.05 13.45
C PRO A 105 -18.88 6.43 13.73
N THR A 106 -18.22 7.02 12.74
CA THR A 106 -16.78 7.34 12.72
C THR A 106 -16.34 8.19 13.91
N GLY A 107 -17.23 9.02 14.48
CA GLY A 107 -16.99 9.78 15.70
C GLY A 107 -16.60 8.92 16.90
N TYR A 108 -17.22 7.75 17.10
CA TYR A 108 -16.85 6.83 18.20
C TYR A 108 -15.49 6.18 17.95
N TYR A 109 -15.14 5.90 16.69
CA TYR A 109 -13.82 5.38 16.35
C TYR A 109 -12.71 6.40 16.60
N VAL A 110 -12.94 7.65 16.22
CA VAL A 110 -12.00 8.76 16.48
C VAL A 110 -11.79 8.96 17.98
N ALA A 111 -12.89 9.06 18.76
CA ALA A 111 -12.82 9.22 20.21
C ALA A 111 -12.18 8.00 20.89
N GLY A 112 -12.61 6.79 20.52
CA GLY A 112 -12.09 5.54 21.06
C GLY A 112 -10.61 5.33 20.75
N GLY A 113 -10.18 5.65 19.53
CA GLY A 113 -8.78 5.61 19.13
C GLY A 113 -7.91 6.60 19.93
N ALA A 114 -8.36 7.84 20.08
CA ALA A 114 -7.67 8.83 20.90
C ALA A 114 -7.56 8.39 22.37
N LEU A 115 -8.65 7.86 22.94
CA LEU A 115 -8.66 7.33 24.32
C LEU A 115 -7.76 6.11 24.47
N ALA A 116 -7.74 5.19 23.51
CA ALA A 116 -6.88 4.01 23.54
C ALA A 116 -5.39 4.40 23.54
N VAL A 117 -4.99 5.36 22.71
CA VAL A 117 -3.62 5.87 22.67
C VAL A 117 -3.27 6.59 23.98
N ALA A 118 -4.16 7.43 24.50
CA ALA A 118 -3.97 8.09 25.80
C ALA A 118 -3.86 7.09 26.96
N ALA A 119 -4.72 6.09 27.00
CA ALA A 119 -4.71 5.03 28.00
C ALA A 119 -3.43 4.18 27.91
N SER A 120 -2.94 3.89 26.69
CA SER A 120 -1.68 3.17 26.49
C SER A 120 -0.49 3.93 27.08
N PHE A 121 -0.45 5.26 26.90
CA PHE A 121 0.57 6.10 27.51
C PHE A 121 0.47 6.09 29.04
N LEU A 122 -0.73 6.24 29.60
CA LEU A 122 -0.93 6.20 31.05
C LEU A 122 -0.50 4.86 31.63
N ALA A 123 -0.86 3.75 30.99
CA ALA A 123 -0.43 2.42 31.41
C ALA A 123 1.10 2.29 31.40
N LEU A 124 1.77 2.77 30.34
CA LEU A 124 3.23 2.74 30.24
C LEU A 124 3.92 3.65 31.25
N ALA A 125 3.35 4.82 31.55
CA ALA A 125 3.87 5.72 32.58
C ALA A 125 3.86 5.10 33.99
N LEU A 126 2.98 4.12 34.23
CA LEU A 126 2.85 3.39 35.49
C LEU A 126 3.63 2.07 35.51
N LEU A 127 4.08 1.57 34.34
CA LEU A 127 4.79 0.29 34.24
C LEU A 127 6.26 0.42 34.65
N PRO A 128 6.81 -0.58 35.37
CA PRO A 128 8.23 -0.60 35.71
C PRO A 128 9.08 -0.74 34.42
N PRO A 129 10.04 0.19 34.17
CA PRO A 129 10.80 0.24 32.92
C PRO A 129 11.57 -1.05 32.60
N ASP A 130 12.06 -1.75 33.63
CA ASP A 130 12.83 -2.98 33.47
C ASP A 130 11.99 -4.13 32.89
N ALA A 131 10.67 -4.11 33.06
CA ALA A 131 9.80 -5.12 32.49
C ALA A 131 9.75 -5.02 30.96
N LEU A 132 9.68 -3.79 30.42
CA LEU A 132 9.66 -3.54 28.98
C LEU A 132 11.00 -3.90 28.34
N ASP A 133 12.11 -3.51 28.96
CA ASP A 133 13.45 -3.83 28.44
C ASP A 133 13.70 -5.34 28.40
N ARG A 134 13.34 -6.07 29.48
CA ARG A 134 13.42 -7.54 29.49
C ARG A 134 12.55 -8.20 28.42
N PHE A 135 11.33 -7.68 28.21
CA PHE A 135 10.41 -8.21 27.20
C PHE A 135 10.96 -8.03 25.79
N TRP A 136 11.43 -6.82 25.46
CA TRP A 136 11.97 -6.51 24.14
C TRP A 136 13.33 -7.13 23.87
N ARG A 137 14.11 -7.56 24.87
CA ARG A 137 15.36 -8.31 24.65
C ARG A 137 15.14 -9.76 24.22
N ARG A 138 13.94 -10.31 24.39
CA ARG A 138 13.65 -11.70 24.01
C ARG A 138 13.87 -11.90 22.50
N ARG A 139 14.59 -12.96 22.15
CA ARG A 139 14.83 -13.41 20.77
C ARG A 139 14.61 -14.91 20.71
N LEU A 140 13.85 -15.37 19.71
CA LEU A 140 13.70 -16.79 19.44
C LEU A 140 14.51 -17.14 18.19
N PRO A 141 15.58 -17.95 18.30
CA PRO A 141 16.37 -18.31 17.14
C PRO A 141 15.56 -19.18 16.18
N LEU A 142 15.65 -18.86 14.89
CA LEU A 142 15.11 -19.66 13.79
C LEU A 142 16.27 -20.43 13.14
N PHE A 143 16.44 -20.31 11.83
CA PHE A 143 17.49 -20.99 11.06
C PHE A 143 18.56 -20.01 10.57
N ALA A 144 19.72 -20.57 10.19
CA ALA A 144 20.78 -19.82 9.53
C ALA A 144 20.54 -19.73 8.03
N PHE A 145 20.67 -18.53 7.47
CA PHE A 145 20.50 -18.29 6.04
C PHE A 145 21.74 -17.55 5.50
N ARG A 146 22.42 -18.14 4.51
CA ARG A 146 23.68 -17.61 3.95
C ARG A 146 23.45 -16.67 2.77
N ASP A 147 24.31 -15.65 2.62
CA ASP A 147 24.25 -14.62 1.57
C ASP A 147 24.68 -15.06 0.16
N GLY A 148 24.87 -16.36 -0.08
CA GLY A 148 25.43 -16.87 -1.34
C GLY A 148 24.62 -16.46 -2.57
N ALA A 149 23.29 -16.46 -2.46
CA ALA A 149 22.39 -16.15 -3.57
C ALA A 149 22.06 -14.65 -3.71
N ARG A 150 22.60 -13.76 -2.85
CA ARG A 150 22.23 -12.33 -2.86
C ARG A 150 22.52 -11.64 -4.18
N ALA A 151 23.67 -11.94 -4.78
CA ALA A 151 24.04 -11.37 -6.08
C ALA A 151 23.11 -11.87 -7.20
N ILE A 152 22.71 -13.14 -7.15
CA ILE A 152 21.80 -13.75 -8.13
C ILE A 152 20.41 -13.15 -7.98
N ALA A 153 19.89 -13.03 -6.76
CA ALA A 153 18.60 -12.40 -6.48
C ALA A 153 18.58 -10.94 -6.99
N SER A 154 19.63 -10.17 -6.69
CA SER A 154 19.72 -8.77 -7.17
C SER A 154 19.87 -8.66 -8.69
N LEU A 155 20.56 -9.60 -9.35
CA LEU A 155 20.61 -9.67 -10.82
C LEU A 155 19.25 -10.03 -11.42
N ALA A 156 18.50 -10.94 -10.80
CA ALA A 156 17.14 -11.27 -11.22
C ALA A 156 16.20 -10.06 -11.04
N SER A 157 16.32 -9.33 -9.92
CA SER A 157 15.59 -8.08 -9.71
C SER A 157 15.96 -6.99 -10.72
N PHE A 158 17.23 -6.89 -11.10
CA PHE A 158 17.65 -5.99 -12.19
C PHE A 158 17.06 -6.39 -13.54
N ALA A 159 17.08 -7.68 -13.89
CA ALA A 159 16.48 -8.17 -15.12
C ALA A 159 14.97 -7.93 -15.17
N GLY A 160 14.27 -8.20 -14.05
CA GLY A 160 12.85 -7.88 -13.89
C GLY A 160 12.57 -6.38 -14.02
N PHE A 161 13.37 -5.54 -13.36
CA PHE A 161 13.26 -4.09 -13.49
C PHE A 161 13.48 -3.61 -14.93
N ALA A 162 14.50 -4.12 -15.62
CA ALA A 162 14.76 -3.79 -17.03
C ALA A 162 13.60 -4.21 -17.95
N MET A 163 12.99 -5.38 -17.69
CA MET A 163 11.78 -5.83 -18.38
C MET A 163 10.60 -4.89 -18.12
N LEU A 164 10.39 -4.44 -16.88
CA LEU A 164 9.33 -3.49 -16.55
C LEU A 164 9.55 -2.13 -17.25
N VAL A 165 10.78 -1.62 -17.28
CA VAL A 165 11.10 -0.39 -18.03
C VAL A 165 10.84 -0.58 -19.52
N ALA A 166 11.20 -1.73 -20.10
CA ALA A 166 10.90 -2.04 -21.49
C ALA A 166 9.37 -2.12 -21.73
N ALA A 167 8.62 -2.78 -20.84
CA ALA A 167 7.16 -2.85 -20.88
C ALA A 167 6.52 -1.45 -20.79
N GLY A 168 7.03 -0.55 -19.96
CA GLY A 168 6.54 0.83 -19.88
C GLY A 168 6.79 1.64 -21.16
N LEU A 169 7.89 1.38 -21.88
CA LEU A 169 8.23 2.09 -23.12
C LEU A 169 7.52 1.52 -24.34
N PHE A 170 7.39 0.19 -24.43
CA PHE A 170 6.96 -0.53 -25.63
C PHE A 170 5.63 -1.28 -25.49
N GLY A 171 5.11 -1.46 -24.27
CA GLY A 171 3.84 -2.14 -24.00
C GLY A 171 2.63 -1.20 -23.99
N SER A 172 1.54 -1.65 -23.35
CA SER A 172 0.28 -0.91 -23.24
C SER A 172 0.47 0.47 -22.60
N ARG A 173 -0.30 1.46 -23.06
CA ARG A 173 -0.35 2.80 -22.44
C ARG A 173 -1.40 2.91 -21.33
N ASP A 174 -2.27 1.92 -21.23
CA ASP A 174 -3.21 1.82 -20.13
C ASP A 174 -2.48 1.33 -18.86
N PRO A 175 -2.49 2.10 -17.75
CA PRO A 175 -1.79 1.74 -16.52
C PRO A 175 -2.24 0.43 -15.88
N LEU A 176 -3.49 0.00 -16.09
CA LEU A 176 -4.02 -1.23 -15.49
C LEU A 176 -3.64 -2.50 -16.25
N SER A 177 -3.27 -2.37 -17.53
CA SER A 177 -2.76 -3.46 -18.36
C SER A 177 -1.24 -3.44 -18.53
N ASN A 178 -0.56 -2.36 -18.13
CA ASN A 178 0.90 -2.29 -18.12
C ASN A 178 1.46 -2.71 -16.75
N PRO A 179 2.45 -3.64 -16.69
CA PRO A 179 2.97 -4.10 -15.40
C PRO A 179 3.82 -3.06 -14.66
N LEU A 180 4.37 -2.04 -15.32
CA LEU A 180 5.31 -1.11 -14.69
C LEU A 180 4.68 -0.22 -13.61
N PRO A 181 3.56 0.51 -13.86
CA PRO A 181 2.89 1.28 -12.82
C PRO A 181 2.45 0.40 -11.63
N LEU A 182 1.84 -0.75 -11.92
CA LEU A 182 1.39 -1.71 -10.90
C LEU A 182 2.56 -2.26 -10.08
N ALA A 183 3.71 -2.54 -10.71
CA ALA A 183 4.88 -3.01 -10.00
C ALA A 183 5.51 -1.93 -9.10
N ILE A 184 5.58 -0.68 -9.56
CA ILE A 184 6.19 0.41 -8.77
C ILE A 184 5.25 0.87 -7.65
N TRP A 185 4.01 1.19 -7.97
CA TRP A 185 3.06 1.75 -7.01
C TRP A 185 2.47 0.67 -6.11
N THR A 186 1.97 -0.42 -6.68
CA THR A 186 1.27 -1.44 -5.90
C THR A 186 2.22 -2.45 -5.29
N LEU A 187 3.10 -3.09 -6.06
CA LEU A 187 3.94 -4.16 -5.54
C LEU A 187 5.13 -3.65 -4.72
N LEU A 188 5.84 -2.63 -5.19
CA LEU A 188 7.03 -2.08 -4.53
C LEU A 188 6.65 -1.08 -3.43
N TRP A 189 5.90 -0.03 -3.76
CA TRP A 189 5.62 1.05 -2.82
C TRP A 189 4.58 0.67 -1.76
N VAL A 190 3.58 -0.15 -2.10
CA VAL A 190 2.64 -0.68 -1.10
C VAL A 190 3.11 -2.03 -0.58
N GLY A 191 3.10 -3.07 -1.41
CA GLY A 191 3.34 -4.45 -1.00
C GLY A 191 4.68 -4.68 -0.30
N LEU A 192 5.79 -4.24 -0.90
CA LEU A 192 7.12 -4.47 -0.33
C LEU A 192 7.35 -3.65 0.94
N VAL A 193 6.75 -2.47 1.09
CA VAL A 193 6.83 -1.69 2.34
C VAL A 193 6.19 -2.47 3.49
N LEU A 194 5.02 -3.08 3.26
CA LEU A 194 4.35 -3.95 4.24
C LEU A 194 5.19 -5.17 4.58
N LEU A 195 5.69 -5.88 3.56
CA LEU A 195 6.52 -7.06 3.75
C LEU A 195 7.84 -6.72 4.45
N GLN A 196 8.45 -5.59 4.16
CA GLN A 196 9.65 -5.11 4.83
C GLN A 196 9.37 -4.77 6.31
N GLY A 197 8.24 -4.13 6.58
CA GLY A 197 7.77 -3.80 7.92
C GLY A 197 7.44 -5.03 8.78
N LEU A 198 7.10 -6.17 8.16
CA LEU A 198 6.79 -7.43 8.83
C LEU A 198 8.02 -8.37 8.91
N LEU A 199 8.66 -8.65 7.77
CA LEU A 199 9.67 -9.70 7.59
C LEU A 199 11.12 -9.21 7.66
N GLY A 200 11.36 -7.89 7.71
CA GLY A 200 12.69 -7.32 7.86
C GLY A 200 13.33 -6.98 6.53
N ASN A 201 14.66 -7.04 6.43
CA ASN A 201 15.41 -6.40 5.34
C ASN A 201 15.45 -7.20 4.02
N LEU A 202 14.29 -7.39 3.37
CA LEU A 202 14.14 -8.01 2.05
C LEU A 202 14.84 -7.20 0.96
N TRP A 203 14.78 -5.87 1.02
CA TRP A 203 15.41 -4.97 0.05
C TRP A 203 16.92 -5.21 -0.16
N SER A 204 17.62 -5.67 0.89
CA SER A 204 19.04 -6.02 0.78
C SER A 204 19.33 -7.08 -0.30
N TRP A 205 18.34 -7.91 -0.65
CA TRP A 205 18.39 -8.92 -1.71
C TRP A 205 17.78 -8.41 -3.02
N LEU A 206 16.64 -7.72 -2.93
CA LEU A 206 15.82 -7.34 -4.09
C LEU A 206 16.27 -6.05 -4.80
N ASN A 207 17.16 -5.26 -4.21
CA ASN A 207 17.61 -4.01 -4.85
C ASN A 207 18.25 -4.30 -6.23
N PRO A 208 17.90 -3.55 -7.29
CA PRO A 208 18.35 -3.81 -8.66
C PRO A 208 19.76 -3.28 -8.97
N TRP A 209 20.57 -2.95 -7.95
CA TRP A 209 21.91 -2.37 -8.15
C TRP A 209 23.05 -3.28 -7.70
N TYR A 210 22.89 -4.03 -6.60
CA TYR A 210 23.97 -4.82 -6.01
C TYR A 210 24.59 -5.84 -6.98
N GLY A 211 23.75 -6.56 -7.71
CA GLY A 211 24.12 -7.54 -8.72
C GLY A 211 24.93 -6.90 -9.86
N PRO A 212 24.36 -5.93 -10.59
CA PRO A 212 25.08 -5.19 -11.63
C PRO A 212 26.39 -4.56 -11.13
N TRP A 213 26.37 -3.92 -9.96
CA TRP A 213 27.57 -3.30 -9.37
C TRP A 213 28.67 -4.33 -9.14
N ARG A 214 28.32 -5.51 -8.63
CA ARG A 214 29.27 -6.60 -8.38
C ARG A 214 29.84 -7.19 -9.67
N VAL A 215 29.05 -7.28 -10.73
CA VAL A 215 29.51 -7.73 -12.05
C VAL A 215 30.50 -6.72 -12.64
N VAL A 216 30.13 -5.44 -12.69
CA VAL A 216 30.98 -4.37 -13.24
C VAL A 216 32.29 -4.23 -12.44
N SER A 217 32.22 -4.24 -11.11
CA SER A 217 33.41 -4.13 -10.25
C SER A 217 34.38 -5.31 -10.42
N ARG A 218 33.87 -6.51 -10.75
CA ARG A 218 34.72 -7.67 -11.05
C ARG A 218 35.38 -7.59 -12.42
N LEU A 219 34.68 -7.04 -13.41
CA LEU A 219 35.18 -6.94 -14.79
C LEU A 219 36.22 -5.82 -14.97
N PHE A 220 36.02 -4.68 -14.30
CA PHE A 220 36.86 -3.49 -14.47
C PHE A 220 37.82 -3.23 -13.30
N GLY A 221 37.83 -4.11 -12.29
CA GLY A 221 38.58 -3.96 -11.05
C GLY A 221 37.93 -2.97 -10.08
N GLU A 222 38.26 -3.10 -8.79
CA GLU A 222 37.86 -2.14 -7.77
C GLU A 222 38.68 -0.85 -7.95
N ARG A 223 38.07 0.17 -8.57
CA ARG A 223 38.65 1.52 -8.61
C ARG A 223 38.68 2.11 -7.21
N GLU A 224 39.62 3.02 -6.96
CA GLU A 224 39.65 3.80 -5.72
C GLU A 224 38.37 4.64 -5.61
N MET A 225 37.47 4.22 -4.72
CA MET A 225 36.15 4.83 -4.55
C MET A 225 36.27 6.06 -3.65
N LYS A 226 35.64 7.16 -4.07
CA LYS A 226 35.61 8.38 -3.26
C LYS A 226 34.60 8.20 -2.13
N ARG A 227 34.96 8.51 -0.89
CA ARG A 227 33.94 8.56 0.17
C ARG A 227 33.05 9.78 -0.04
N PRO A 228 31.72 9.66 0.10
CA PRO A 228 30.85 10.83 0.05
C PRO A 228 31.20 11.77 1.22
N PRO A 229 31.12 13.11 1.03
CA PRO A 229 31.40 14.06 2.10
C PRO A 229 30.50 13.83 3.32
N ALA A 230 31.05 13.93 4.54
CA ALA A 230 30.31 13.59 5.76
C ALA A 230 29.08 14.50 6.01
N TRP A 231 29.13 15.75 5.54
CA TRP A 231 28.02 16.71 5.66
C TRP A 231 26.79 16.32 4.83
N LEU A 232 26.97 15.45 3.84
CA LEU A 232 25.90 15.02 2.94
C LEU A 232 24.84 14.22 3.68
N GLY A 233 25.24 13.42 4.68
CA GLY A 233 24.34 12.67 5.55
C GLY A 233 23.25 11.94 4.76
N TYR A 234 21.99 12.21 5.11
CA TYR A 234 20.80 11.71 4.42
C TYR A 234 20.18 12.70 3.43
N TRP A 235 20.80 13.85 3.16
CA TRP A 235 20.23 14.87 2.28
C TRP A 235 19.96 14.39 0.84
N PRO A 236 20.81 13.57 0.20
CA PRO A 236 20.49 13.02 -1.13
C PRO A 236 19.26 12.13 -1.09
N ALA A 237 19.14 11.28 -0.06
CA ALA A 237 17.96 10.44 0.13
C ALA A 237 16.71 11.30 0.37
N PHE A 238 16.82 12.39 1.14
CA PHE A 238 15.74 13.35 1.35
C PHE A 238 15.28 13.99 0.04
N VAL A 239 16.21 14.49 -0.79
CA VAL A 239 15.87 15.12 -2.08
C VAL A 239 15.26 14.10 -3.04
N LEU A 240 15.81 12.89 -3.13
CA LEU A 240 15.27 11.83 -3.97
C LEU A 240 13.88 11.39 -3.51
N PHE A 241 13.66 11.27 -2.19
CA PHE A 241 12.34 10.94 -1.66
C PHE A 241 11.34 12.08 -1.88
N PHE A 242 11.74 13.35 -1.73
CA PHE A 242 10.90 14.48 -2.06
C PHE A 242 10.49 14.47 -3.54
N ALA A 243 11.44 14.22 -4.45
CA ALA A 243 11.16 14.10 -5.88
C ALA A 243 10.23 12.92 -6.19
N PHE A 244 10.41 11.78 -5.51
CA PHE A 244 9.52 10.62 -5.60
C PHE A 244 8.09 10.97 -5.14
N ALA A 245 7.94 11.57 -3.95
CA ALA A 245 6.64 12.00 -3.43
C ALA A 245 5.98 13.07 -4.30
N TRP A 246 6.76 14.00 -4.85
CA TRP A 246 6.23 14.99 -5.80
C TRP A 246 5.75 14.33 -7.08
N PHE A 247 6.52 13.38 -7.63
CA PHE A 247 6.12 12.65 -8.83
C PHE A 247 4.83 11.88 -8.60
N GLU A 248 4.75 11.07 -7.53
CA GLU A 248 3.55 10.30 -7.15
C GLU A 248 2.31 11.20 -6.96
N LEU A 249 2.44 12.26 -6.15
CA LEU A 249 1.29 13.01 -5.65
C LEU A 249 0.89 14.19 -6.52
N ILE A 250 1.82 14.75 -7.31
CA ILE A 250 1.63 16.05 -7.97
C ILE A 250 1.80 15.99 -9.49
N ASP A 251 2.61 15.07 -10.03
CA ASP A 251 2.74 14.95 -11.49
C ASP A 251 1.35 14.76 -12.13
N PRO A 252 1.10 15.32 -13.34
CA PRO A 252 -0.18 15.17 -14.02
C PRO A 252 -0.58 13.73 -14.36
N ALA A 253 0.38 12.83 -14.56
CA ALA A 253 0.14 11.46 -14.99
C ALA A 253 1.23 10.51 -14.44
N PRO A 254 1.31 10.32 -13.11
CA PRO A 254 2.33 9.45 -12.49
C PRO A 254 2.20 7.97 -12.90
N ASP A 255 0.99 7.57 -13.32
CA ASP A 255 0.68 6.21 -13.76
C ASP A 255 0.90 5.99 -15.27
N ASP A 256 1.22 7.04 -16.05
CA ASP A 256 1.55 6.86 -17.47
C ASP A 256 2.80 5.96 -17.62
N PRO A 257 2.68 4.79 -18.27
CA PRO A 257 3.76 3.80 -18.26
C PRO A 257 5.09 4.31 -18.83
N ALA A 258 5.08 5.12 -19.88
CA ALA A 258 6.33 5.57 -20.49
C ALA A 258 6.98 6.72 -19.71
N ARG A 259 6.19 7.66 -19.18
CA ARG A 259 6.69 8.69 -18.27
C ARG A 259 7.34 8.05 -17.05
N LEU A 260 6.65 7.06 -16.45
CA LEU A 260 7.18 6.32 -15.31
C LEU A 260 8.43 5.52 -15.68
N ALA A 261 8.49 4.92 -16.87
CA ALA A 261 9.67 4.20 -17.35
C ALA A 261 10.91 5.10 -17.45
N TRP A 262 10.74 6.32 -17.97
CA TRP A 262 11.81 7.31 -18.02
C TRP A 262 12.23 7.76 -16.62
N ALA A 263 11.28 8.07 -15.74
CA ALA A 263 11.56 8.50 -14.38
C ALA A 263 12.31 7.40 -13.60
N ALA A 264 11.82 6.16 -13.63
CA ALA A 264 12.42 5.01 -12.97
C ALA A 264 13.78 4.64 -13.56
N GLY A 265 13.90 4.64 -14.89
CA GLY A 265 15.16 4.35 -15.59
C GLY A 265 16.24 5.39 -15.29
N LEU A 266 15.89 6.68 -15.32
CA LEU A 266 16.80 7.77 -14.96
C LEU A 266 17.21 7.69 -13.49
N TYR A 267 16.24 7.44 -12.60
CA TYR A 267 16.50 7.23 -11.18
C TYR A 267 17.49 6.08 -10.93
N TRP A 268 17.27 4.94 -11.59
CA TRP A 268 18.16 3.78 -11.50
C TRP A 268 19.55 4.11 -12.00
N LEU A 269 19.65 4.76 -13.17
CA LEU A 269 20.92 5.10 -13.82
C LEU A 269 21.75 6.07 -12.98
N LEU A 270 21.14 7.15 -12.49
CA LEU A 270 21.83 8.15 -11.65
C LEU A 270 22.30 7.53 -10.33
N SER A 271 21.45 6.72 -9.70
CA SER A 271 21.81 6.00 -8.47
C SER A 271 22.94 5.01 -8.71
N PHE A 272 22.91 4.26 -9.82
CA PHE A 272 23.95 3.32 -10.20
C PHE A 272 25.29 4.03 -10.48
N ALA A 273 25.26 5.13 -11.22
CA ALA A 273 26.46 5.94 -11.49
C ALA A 273 27.08 6.46 -10.19
N ALA A 274 26.26 6.95 -9.25
CA ALA A 274 26.73 7.37 -7.94
C ALA A 274 27.32 6.21 -7.13
N MET A 275 26.74 5.01 -7.17
CA MET A 275 27.31 3.82 -6.53
C MET A 275 28.65 3.38 -7.15
N MET A 276 28.84 3.59 -8.46
CA MET A 276 30.12 3.35 -9.13
C MET A 276 31.18 4.38 -8.74
N MET A 277 30.79 5.63 -8.44
CA MET A 277 31.71 6.70 -8.04
C MET A 277 32.07 6.68 -6.55
N PHE A 278 31.08 6.49 -5.69
CA PHE A 278 31.20 6.63 -4.23
C PHE A 278 31.21 5.29 -3.48
N GLY A 279 31.02 4.19 -4.20
CA GLY A 279 30.89 2.86 -3.63
C GLY A 279 29.47 2.51 -3.22
N TYR A 280 29.06 1.28 -3.57
CA TYR A 280 27.73 0.75 -3.28
C TYR A 280 27.36 0.87 -1.80
N ARG A 281 28.26 0.45 -0.90
CA ARG A 281 27.96 0.41 0.54
C ARG A 281 27.74 1.80 1.12
N ASP A 282 28.60 2.75 0.80
CA ASP A 282 28.57 4.09 1.39
C ASP A 282 27.43 4.93 0.81
N TRP A 283 27.21 4.83 -0.51
CA TRP A 283 26.09 5.50 -1.18
C TRP A 283 24.74 4.92 -0.74
N SER A 284 24.52 3.60 -0.84
CA SER A 284 23.22 3.00 -0.56
C SER A 284 22.76 3.20 0.89
N ARG A 285 23.68 3.25 1.86
CA ARG A 285 23.32 3.37 3.29
C ARG A 285 22.82 4.76 3.69
N SER A 286 23.13 5.79 2.92
CA SER A 286 22.93 7.19 3.32
C SER A 286 22.21 8.02 2.25
N SER A 287 22.41 7.71 0.98
CA SER A 287 22.04 8.58 -0.15
C SER A 287 20.95 8.00 -1.04
N GLU A 288 20.78 6.68 -1.10
CA GLU A 288 19.73 6.04 -1.91
C GLU A 288 18.44 5.88 -1.08
N PHE A 289 17.36 6.53 -1.51
CA PHE A 289 16.20 6.74 -0.66
C PHE A 289 15.41 5.47 -0.33
N LEU A 290 15.25 4.53 -1.26
CA LEU A 290 14.57 3.25 -1.01
C LEU A 290 15.37 2.43 -0.02
N THR A 291 16.68 2.32 -0.17
CA THR A 291 17.52 1.61 0.82
C THR A 291 17.41 2.25 2.20
N VAL A 292 17.46 3.59 2.30
CA VAL A 292 17.31 4.30 3.58
C VAL A 292 15.93 4.05 4.18
N PHE A 293 14.86 4.27 3.41
CA PHE A 293 13.47 4.07 3.82
C PHE A 293 13.22 2.64 4.29
N PHE A 294 13.51 1.65 3.44
CA PHE A 294 13.30 0.25 3.75
C PHE A 294 14.18 -0.24 4.91
N THR A 295 15.37 0.32 5.12
CA THR A 295 16.20 0.00 6.29
C THR A 295 15.60 0.57 7.57
N MET A 296 15.01 1.77 7.52
CA MET A 296 14.31 2.38 8.66
C MET A 296 13.05 1.59 9.02
N VAL A 297 12.23 1.21 8.02
CA VAL A 297 11.02 0.38 8.20
C VAL A 297 11.36 -1.01 8.74
N ALA A 298 12.41 -1.66 8.23
CA ALA A 298 12.84 -3.00 8.68
C ALA A 298 13.23 -3.08 10.17
N ARG A 299 13.44 -1.95 10.86
CA ARG A 299 13.68 -1.92 12.31
C ARG A 299 12.45 -2.31 13.15
N PHE A 300 11.27 -2.29 12.55
CA PHE A 300 10.01 -2.65 13.21
C PHE A 300 9.57 -4.08 12.92
N ALA A 301 10.23 -4.76 11.98
CA ALA A 301 9.93 -6.14 11.63
C ALA A 301 10.14 -7.13 12.77
N VAL A 302 9.30 -8.17 12.77
CA VAL A 302 9.33 -9.27 13.74
C VAL A 302 10.44 -10.28 13.46
N ILE A 303 11.09 -10.19 12.30
CA ILE A 303 12.25 -11.03 11.95
C ILE A 303 13.51 -10.16 11.93
N GLU A 304 14.51 -10.56 12.70
CA GLU A 304 15.85 -9.99 12.74
C GLU A 304 16.86 -10.97 12.16
N ARG A 305 17.88 -10.45 11.47
CA ARG A 305 19.03 -11.24 11.08
C ARG A 305 20.26 -10.76 11.82
N ASP A 306 20.93 -11.65 12.53
CA ASP A 306 22.15 -11.32 13.25
C ASP A 306 23.39 -11.30 12.34
N ALA A 307 24.52 -10.86 12.89
CA ALA A 307 25.79 -10.79 12.17
C ALA A 307 26.32 -12.17 11.73
N GLY A 308 25.91 -13.25 12.40
CA GLY A 308 26.24 -14.63 12.05
C GLY A 308 25.33 -15.20 10.95
N GLY A 309 24.36 -14.44 10.47
CA GLY A 309 23.41 -14.86 9.45
C GLY A 309 22.25 -15.71 9.96
N ARG A 310 22.06 -15.83 11.28
CA ARG A 310 20.87 -16.47 11.86
C ARG A 310 19.69 -15.51 11.86
N LEU A 311 18.53 -16.05 11.49
CA LEU A 311 17.26 -15.37 11.65
C LEU A 311 16.75 -15.59 13.07
N ASN A 312 16.19 -14.55 13.67
CA ASN A 312 15.63 -14.56 15.00
C ASN A 312 14.25 -13.87 14.97
N PHE A 313 13.27 -14.43 15.66
CA PHE A 313 12.02 -13.73 15.93
C PHE A 313 12.23 -12.72 17.07
N CYS A 314 11.75 -11.50 16.89
CA CYS A 314 11.80 -10.41 17.85
C CYS A 314 10.47 -9.64 17.88
N TRP A 315 10.22 -8.93 18.97
CA TRP A 315 9.07 -8.04 19.05
C TRP A 315 9.25 -6.81 18.15
N PRO A 316 8.16 -6.24 17.58
CA PRO A 316 8.23 -4.99 16.84
C PRO A 316 8.89 -3.88 17.66
N GLY A 317 9.84 -3.17 17.06
CA GLY A 317 10.59 -2.10 17.72
C GLY A 317 11.76 -2.57 18.60
N ALA A 318 11.92 -3.88 18.86
CA ALA A 318 13.01 -4.40 19.69
C ALA A 318 14.42 -4.07 19.16
N LYS A 319 14.56 -3.84 17.85
CA LYS A 319 15.83 -3.41 17.23
C LYS A 319 16.20 -1.96 17.56
N LEU A 320 15.26 -1.17 18.07
CA LEU A 320 15.48 0.23 18.46
C LEU A 320 16.12 0.38 19.84
N ILE A 321 16.21 -0.68 20.64
CA ILE A 321 16.90 -0.67 21.94
C ILE A 321 18.33 -0.13 21.78
N TYR A 322 19.00 -0.48 20.67
CA TYR A 322 20.37 -0.07 20.36
C TYR A 322 20.45 1.00 19.27
N ALA A 323 19.33 1.64 18.91
CA ALA A 323 19.34 2.68 17.90
C ALA A 323 20.13 3.90 18.39
N ALA A 324 21.07 4.36 17.58
CA ALA A 324 21.70 5.66 17.76
C ALA A 324 20.72 6.78 17.34
N PRO A 325 20.84 7.99 17.94
CA PRO A 325 20.16 9.18 17.43
C PRO A 325 20.51 9.42 15.96
N LEU A 326 19.50 9.72 15.15
CA LEU A 326 19.70 10.15 13.77
C LEU A 326 20.31 11.55 13.69
N SER A 327 21.03 11.82 12.60
CA SER A 327 21.45 13.17 12.26
C SER A 327 20.24 14.03 11.84
N LEU A 328 20.40 15.35 11.79
CA LEU A 328 19.36 16.28 11.34
C LEU A 328 18.72 15.85 10.01
N SER A 329 19.55 15.48 9.03
CA SER A 329 19.08 15.00 7.72
C SER A 329 18.26 13.70 7.82
N GLY A 330 18.61 12.79 8.73
CA GLY A 330 17.85 11.54 8.94
C GLY A 330 16.53 11.77 9.65
N THR A 331 16.49 12.71 10.60
CA THR A 331 15.25 13.18 11.23
C THR A 331 14.34 13.85 10.20
N ALA A 332 14.88 14.74 9.37
CA ALA A 332 14.14 15.40 8.30
C ALA A 332 13.59 14.39 7.29
N PHE A 333 14.35 13.34 6.93
CA PHE A 333 13.90 12.27 6.05
C PHE A 333 12.66 11.53 6.59
N LEU A 334 12.67 11.13 7.87
CA LEU A 334 11.52 10.45 8.48
C LEU A 334 10.29 11.35 8.62
N LEU A 335 10.51 12.62 8.97
CA LEU A 335 9.43 13.61 9.03
C LEU A 335 8.85 13.86 7.63
N LEU A 336 9.69 13.90 6.59
CA LEU A 336 9.23 14.02 5.21
C LEU A 336 8.39 12.82 4.81
N ALA A 337 8.83 11.59 5.13
CA ALA A 337 8.07 10.37 4.86
C ALA A 337 6.69 10.34 5.53
N LEU A 338 6.60 10.76 6.80
CA LEU A 338 5.29 10.88 7.45
C LEU A 338 4.45 12.02 6.84
N SER A 339 5.06 13.16 6.54
CA SER A 339 4.34 14.31 5.98
C SER A 339 3.80 14.04 4.58
N SER A 340 4.53 13.29 3.74
CA SER A 340 4.11 12.98 2.37
C SER A 340 2.88 12.09 2.36
N VAL A 341 2.84 11.02 3.17
CA VAL A 341 1.68 10.12 3.23
C VAL A 341 0.46 10.83 3.84
N SER A 342 0.68 11.77 4.75
CA SER A 342 -0.40 12.58 5.32
C SER A 342 -0.90 13.66 4.38
N PHE A 343 0.00 14.22 3.57
CA PHE A 343 -0.39 15.12 2.49
C PHE A 343 -1.15 14.36 1.40
N ASP A 344 -0.75 13.13 1.06
CA ASP A 344 -1.48 12.28 0.11
C ASP A 344 -2.95 12.14 0.52
N GLY A 345 -3.18 11.70 1.77
CA GLY A 345 -4.53 11.60 2.33
C GLY A 345 -5.29 12.92 2.32
N LEU A 346 -4.66 14.02 2.73
CA LEU A 346 -5.29 15.34 2.80
C LEU A 346 -5.64 15.91 1.41
N SER A 347 -4.73 15.77 0.45
CA SER A 347 -4.82 16.39 -0.88
C SER A 347 -6.00 15.88 -1.71
N LYS A 348 -6.51 14.68 -1.37
CA LYS A 348 -7.67 14.07 -1.99
C LYS A 348 -9.00 14.52 -1.35
N THR A 349 -8.99 15.18 -0.20
CA THR A 349 -10.22 15.48 0.57
C THR A 349 -11.03 16.64 -0.01
N PHE A 350 -12.35 16.60 0.18
CA PHE A 350 -13.23 17.73 -0.15
C PHE A 350 -12.83 19.00 0.61
N PHE A 351 -12.36 18.85 1.85
CA PHE A 351 -11.85 19.97 2.66
C PHE A 351 -10.69 20.68 1.97
N TRP A 352 -9.69 19.94 1.47
CA TRP A 352 -8.52 20.51 0.81
C TRP A 352 -8.91 21.31 -0.44
N PHE A 353 -9.72 20.72 -1.32
CA PHE A 353 -10.19 21.41 -2.53
C PHE A 353 -11.05 22.64 -2.20
N GLY A 354 -11.88 22.55 -1.16
CA GLY A 354 -12.70 23.65 -0.67
C GLY A 354 -11.90 24.87 -0.23
N LEU A 355 -10.70 24.69 0.33
CA LEU A 355 -9.80 25.81 0.69
C LEU A 355 -9.39 26.66 -0.51
N PHE A 356 -9.43 26.10 -1.71
CA PHE A 356 -9.05 26.77 -2.96
C PHE A 356 -10.24 27.01 -3.89
N GLY A 357 -11.48 26.81 -3.42
CA GLY A 357 -12.69 27.00 -4.22
C GLY A 357 -12.86 26.00 -5.36
N ILE A 358 -12.19 24.84 -5.29
CA ILE A 358 -12.29 23.79 -6.30
C ILE A 358 -13.42 22.84 -5.92
N ASN A 359 -14.35 22.60 -6.84
CA ASN A 359 -15.39 21.60 -6.67
C ASN A 359 -14.81 20.19 -6.98
N PRO A 360 -14.72 19.27 -5.99
CA PRO A 360 -14.18 17.93 -6.21
C PRO A 360 -14.96 17.10 -7.23
N LEU A 361 -16.27 17.37 -7.37
CA LEU A 361 -17.15 16.68 -8.31
C LEU A 361 -16.96 17.16 -9.76
N GLU A 362 -16.33 18.33 -9.94
CA GLU A 362 -15.98 18.93 -11.23
C GLU A 362 -14.47 19.17 -11.26
N PHE A 363 -13.71 18.11 -10.96
CA PHE A 363 -12.27 18.21 -10.80
C PHE A 363 -11.59 18.76 -12.08
N PRO A 364 -10.87 19.90 -12.02
CA PRO A 364 -10.31 20.57 -13.20
C PRO A 364 -9.10 19.84 -13.81
N GLY A 365 -8.73 18.68 -13.26
CA GLY A 365 -7.56 17.89 -13.65
C GLY A 365 -6.32 18.19 -12.80
N ARG A 366 -5.38 17.22 -12.76
CA ARG A 366 -4.16 17.29 -11.93
C ARG A 366 -3.27 18.50 -12.28
N THR A 367 -3.24 18.90 -13.55
CA THR A 367 -2.46 20.06 -14.01
C THR A 367 -2.87 21.37 -13.34
N ALA A 368 -4.18 21.57 -13.09
CA ALA A 368 -4.69 22.78 -12.46
C ALA A 368 -4.29 22.89 -10.98
N VAL A 369 -3.97 21.76 -10.33
CA VAL A 369 -3.66 21.69 -8.90
C VAL A 369 -2.18 21.50 -8.60
N ILE A 370 -1.28 21.51 -9.60
CA ILE A 370 0.18 21.35 -9.40
C ILE A 370 0.72 22.36 -8.38
N GLY A 371 0.34 23.63 -8.52
CA GLY A 371 0.85 24.72 -7.68
C GLY A 371 0.45 24.55 -6.21
N ILE A 372 -0.86 24.36 -5.97
CA ILE A 372 -1.38 24.14 -4.61
C ILE A 372 -0.88 22.80 -4.04
N GLY A 373 -0.75 21.77 -4.87
CA GLY A 373 -0.21 20.47 -4.49
C GLY A 373 1.23 20.55 -4.03
N SER A 374 2.08 21.24 -4.79
CA SER A 374 3.49 21.47 -4.46
C SER A 374 3.67 22.27 -3.17
N LEU A 375 2.90 23.36 -3.03
CA LEU A 375 2.90 24.15 -1.81
C LEU A 375 2.41 23.34 -0.61
N GLY A 376 1.34 22.55 -0.79
CA GLY A 376 0.76 21.69 0.23
C GLY A 376 1.72 20.63 0.75
N LEU A 377 2.46 19.96 -0.15
CA LEU A 377 3.47 18.96 0.23
C LEU A 377 4.58 19.58 1.08
N VAL A 378 5.11 20.74 0.67
CA VAL A 378 6.15 21.47 1.44
C VAL A 378 5.60 21.98 2.77
N LEU A 379 4.39 22.56 2.77
CA LEU A 379 3.76 23.10 3.96
C LEU A 379 3.47 22.00 4.99
N MET A 380 2.99 20.83 4.55
CA MET A 380 2.75 19.68 5.43
C MET A 380 4.05 19.23 6.11
N PHE A 381 5.16 19.16 5.36
CA PHE A 381 6.47 18.87 5.93
C PHE A 381 6.89 19.89 7.00
N VAL A 382 6.79 21.19 6.68
CA VAL A 382 7.18 22.27 7.60
C VAL A 382 6.32 22.26 8.86
N LEU A 383 4.99 22.13 8.73
CA LEU A 383 4.07 22.10 9.87
C LEU A 383 4.32 20.90 10.76
N LEU A 384 4.49 19.70 10.19
CA LEU A 384 4.77 18.50 10.96
C LEU A 384 6.13 18.58 11.65
N ALA A 385 7.17 19.05 10.95
CA ALA A 385 8.49 19.22 11.54
C ALA A 385 8.48 20.25 12.67
N ALA A 386 7.78 21.37 12.50
CA ALA A 386 7.62 22.38 13.55
C ALA A 386 6.87 21.82 14.77
N ALA A 387 5.76 21.12 14.57
CA ALA A 387 5.00 20.49 15.64
C ALA A 387 5.82 19.44 16.39
N PHE A 388 6.58 18.61 15.67
CA PHE A 388 7.48 17.62 16.27
C PHE A 388 8.57 18.29 17.10
N ILE A 389 9.29 19.26 16.53
CA ILE A 389 10.36 19.97 17.25
C ILE A 389 9.81 20.71 18.47
N LEU A 390 8.64 21.36 18.35
CA LEU A 390 7.96 22.00 19.48
C LEU A 390 7.64 20.98 20.58
N ALA A 391 7.11 19.81 20.23
CA ALA A 391 6.85 18.74 21.20
C ALA A 391 8.14 18.27 21.90
N ILE A 392 9.25 18.13 21.17
CA ILE A 392 10.55 17.79 21.78
C ILE A 392 11.03 18.90 22.71
N VAL A 393 10.99 20.17 22.28
CA VAL A 393 11.43 21.31 23.09
C VAL A 393 10.62 21.42 24.38
N LEU A 394 9.29 21.35 24.29
CA LEU A 394 8.40 21.37 25.46
C LEU A 394 8.68 20.18 26.39
N GLY A 395 8.88 18.98 25.82
CA GLY A 395 9.22 17.79 26.59
C GLY A 395 10.54 17.93 27.35
N GLN A 396 11.59 18.41 26.68
CA GLN A 396 12.88 18.67 27.30
C GLN A 396 12.78 19.71 28.43
N HIS A 397 11.97 20.76 28.23
CA HIS A 397 11.72 21.78 29.25
C HIS A 397 10.99 21.21 30.47
N LEU A 398 9.89 20.47 30.27
CA LEU A 398 9.12 19.83 31.35
C LEU A 398 9.94 18.82 32.15
N ALA A 399 10.86 18.10 31.50
CA ALA A 399 11.73 17.13 32.16
C ALA A 399 12.99 17.72 32.82
N GLY A 400 13.24 19.03 32.63
CA GLY A 400 14.49 19.68 33.07
C GLY A 400 15.73 19.05 32.43
N SER A 401 15.63 18.65 31.16
CA SER A 401 16.68 17.94 30.45
C SER A 401 17.87 18.84 30.08
N LYS A 402 19.07 18.26 30.06
CA LYS A 402 20.31 18.88 29.57
C LYS A 402 20.80 18.32 28.23
N HIS A 403 20.06 17.39 27.62
CA HIS A 403 20.43 16.82 26.33
C HIS A 403 20.29 17.84 25.22
N SER A 404 21.12 17.74 24.19
CA SER A 404 20.99 18.59 23.01
C SER A 404 19.69 18.28 22.26
N LEU A 405 19.08 19.31 21.65
CA LEU A 405 17.86 19.13 20.85
C LEU A 405 18.04 18.11 19.73
N GLY A 406 19.20 18.13 19.05
CA GLY A 406 19.51 17.18 17.98
C GLY A 406 19.59 15.74 18.47
N GLN A 407 20.13 15.49 19.67
CA GLN A 407 20.17 14.16 20.27
C GLN A 407 18.76 13.66 20.65
N ALA A 408 17.95 14.52 21.27
CA ALA A 408 16.59 14.16 21.66
C ALA A 408 15.70 13.93 20.44
N ALA A 409 15.69 14.86 19.48
CA ALA A 409 14.92 14.77 18.25
C ALA A 409 15.38 13.59 17.37
N GLY A 410 16.69 13.40 17.21
CA GLY A 410 17.28 12.30 16.45
C GLY A 410 16.96 10.92 17.02
N LEU A 411 16.77 10.81 18.34
CA LEU A 411 16.36 9.57 18.95
C LEU A 411 14.84 9.39 18.90
N LEU A 412 14.07 10.40 19.32
CA LEU A 412 12.61 10.29 19.44
C LEU A 412 11.89 10.23 18.09
N VAL A 413 12.48 10.70 16.98
CA VAL A 413 11.88 10.58 15.65
C VAL A 413 11.61 9.13 15.25
N TRP A 414 12.35 8.16 15.78
CA TRP A 414 12.07 6.74 15.55
C TRP A 414 10.67 6.32 16.00
N SER A 415 10.08 6.99 16.99
CA SER A 415 8.72 6.67 17.44
C SER A 415 7.63 7.07 16.44
N ILE A 416 7.96 7.85 15.41
CA ILE A 416 7.02 8.25 14.35
C ILE A 416 6.82 7.16 13.30
N VAL A 417 7.82 6.31 13.07
CA VAL A 417 7.78 5.33 11.98
C VAL A 417 6.59 4.35 12.07
N PRO A 418 6.19 3.83 13.25
CA PRO A 418 4.97 3.02 13.37
C PRO A 418 3.70 3.74 12.91
N ILE A 419 3.62 5.05 13.13
CA ILE A 419 2.48 5.88 12.70
C ILE A 419 2.43 5.94 11.17
N ALA A 420 3.57 6.24 10.54
CA ALA A 420 3.69 6.28 9.10
C ALA A 420 3.34 4.92 8.47
N LEU A 421 3.89 3.83 9.00
CA LEU A 421 3.63 2.48 8.49
C LEU A 421 2.16 2.08 8.64
N ALA A 422 1.55 2.34 9.79
CA ALA A 422 0.15 2.01 10.02
C ALA A 422 -0.80 2.80 9.11
N TYR A 423 -0.53 4.10 8.92
CA TYR A 423 -1.30 4.89 7.96
C TYR A 423 -1.09 4.42 6.53
N HIS A 424 0.14 4.05 6.14
CA HIS A 424 0.44 3.47 4.82
C HIS A 424 -0.36 2.19 4.57
N VAL A 425 -0.37 1.26 5.54
CA VAL A 425 -1.18 0.03 5.46
C VAL A 425 -2.65 0.37 5.29
N ALA A 426 -3.17 1.23 6.15
CA ALA A 426 -4.60 1.53 6.17
C ALA A 426 -5.03 2.25 4.88
N HIS A 427 -4.26 3.24 4.43
CA HIS A 427 -4.56 4.06 3.26
C HIS A 427 -4.54 3.23 1.96
N TYR A 428 -3.54 2.37 1.77
CA TYR A 428 -3.34 1.64 0.53
C TYR A 428 -3.93 0.22 0.52
N LEU A 429 -4.65 -0.19 1.57
CA LEU A 429 -5.20 -1.55 1.66
C LEU A 429 -6.15 -1.90 0.50
N THR A 430 -7.04 -0.98 0.12
CA THR A 430 -7.97 -1.20 -1.00
C THR A 430 -7.26 -1.30 -2.33
N ALA A 431 -6.32 -0.37 -2.59
CA ALA A 431 -5.48 -0.38 -3.78
C ALA A 431 -4.70 -1.70 -3.87
N LEU A 432 -4.12 -2.19 -2.77
CA LEU A 432 -3.40 -3.47 -2.78
C LEU A 432 -4.31 -4.67 -3.12
N LEU A 433 -5.55 -4.69 -2.61
CA LEU A 433 -6.50 -5.78 -2.85
C LEU A 433 -7.00 -5.81 -4.30
N VAL A 434 -7.15 -4.66 -4.94
CA VAL A 434 -7.65 -4.56 -6.32
C VAL A 434 -6.50 -4.50 -7.32
N ASP A 435 -5.60 -3.54 -7.19
CA ASP A 435 -4.48 -3.36 -8.12
C ASP A 435 -3.45 -4.48 -8.01
N GLY A 436 -3.41 -5.20 -6.87
CA GLY A 436 -2.62 -6.42 -6.75
C GLY A 436 -3.10 -7.51 -7.71
N GLN A 437 -4.40 -7.59 -7.98
CA GLN A 437 -4.97 -8.51 -8.97
C GLN A 437 -4.57 -8.10 -10.39
N TYR A 438 -4.70 -6.80 -10.71
CA TYR A 438 -4.22 -6.26 -11.98
C TYR A 438 -2.72 -6.52 -12.17
N ALA A 439 -1.91 -6.36 -11.12
CA ALA A 439 -0.47 -6.61 -11.19
C ALA A 439 -0.16 -8.06 -11.59
N VAL A 440 -0.89 -9.03 -11.03
CA VAL A 440 -0.73 -10.45 -11.37
C VAL A 440 -1.16 -10.74 -12.81
N ALA A 441 -2.22 -10.10 -13.30
CA ALA A 441 -2.67 -10.26 -14.68
C ALA A 441 -1.67 -9.62 -15.67
N ALA A 442 -1.28 -8.36 -15.43
CA ALA A 442 -0.37 -7.60 -16.29
C ALA A 442 1.05 -8.22 -16.36
N LEU A 443 1.51 -8.90 -15.31
CA LEU A 443 2.78 -9.64 -15.35
C LEU A 443 2.75 -10.86 -16.28
N SER A 444 1.57 -11.43 -16.58
CA SER A 444 1.43 -12.53 -17.52
C SER A 444 1.48 -12.11 -18.99
N ASP A 445 1.08 -10.86 -19.31
CA ASP A 445 1.20 -10.27 -20.64
C ASP A 445 1.85 -8.88 -20.60
N PRO A 446 3.15 -8.79 -20.27
CA PRO A 446 3.81 -7.52 -19.94
C PRO A 446 3.88 -6.52 -21.11
N PHE A 447 3.76 -7.00 -22.35
CA PHE A 447 3.80 -6.15 -23.55
C PHE A 447 2.44 -6.01 -24.24
N ALA A 448 1.36 -6.57 -23.67
CA ALA A 448 0.04 -6.63 -24.28
C ALA A 448 0.05 -7.26 -25.70
N LEU A 449 0.81 -8.35 -25.87
CA LEU A 449 0.98 -9.07 -27.14
C LEU A 449 0.15 -10.36 -27.19
N GLY A 450 -0.73 -10.59 -26.21
CA GLY A 450 -1.47 -11.83 -26.05
C GLY A 450 -0.63 -12.95 -25.44
N TRP A 451 0.43 -12.61 -24.69
CA TRP A 451 1.19 -13.60 -23.95
C TRP A 451 0.39 -14.10 -22.74
N ASN A 452 0.82 -15.23 -22.18
CA ASN A 452 0.27 -15.73 -20.92
C ASN A 452 1.34 -16.47 -20.11
N LEU A 453 2.37 -15.73 -19.70
CA LEU A 453 3.60 -16.29 -19.10
C LEU A 453 3.32 -17.12 -17.83
N PHE A 454 2.32 -16.74 -17.04
CA PHE A 454 1.98 -17.41 -15.78
C PHE A 454 0.56 -18.01 -15.76
N GLY A 455 -0.16 -17.98 -16.87
CA GLY A 455 -1.54 -18.48 -16.93
C GLY A 455 -2.60 -17.51 -16.37
N THR A 456 -2.23 -16.28 -16.03
CA THR A 456 -3.10 -15.30 -15.34
C THR A 456 -3.50 -14.09 -16.19
N ALA A 457 -3.16 -14.05 -17.49
CA ALA A 457 -3.45 -12.91 -18.35
C ALA A 457 -4.96 -12.56 -18.41
N ASP A 458 -5.83 -13.58 -18.46
CA ASP A 458 -7.29 -13.45 -18.56
C ASP A 458 -8.01 -13.51 -17.20
N MET A 459 -7.26 -13.31 -16.09
CA MET A 459 -7.83 -13.36 -14.75
C MET A 459 -8.90 -12.29 -14.57
N GLN A 460 -10.10 -12.69 -14.16
CA GLN A 460 -11.18 -11.76 -13.85
C GLN A 460 -10.85 -10.98 -12.58
N ILE A 461 -10.98 -9.66 -12.64
CA ILE A 461 -10.66 -8.78 -11.51
C ILE A 461 -11.88 -8.64 -10.61
N GLU A 462 -11.75 -9.11 -9.37
CA GLU A 462 -12.80 -9.06 -8.36
C GLU A 462 -12.76 -7.73 -7.60
N ALA A 463 -13.00 -6.61 -8.29
CA ALA A 463 -13.07 -5.29 -7.66
C ALA A 463 -14.16 -5.21 -6.57
N GLY A 464 -15.16 -6.11 -6.62
CA GLY A 464 -16.20 -6.23 -5.61
C GLY A 464 -15.70 -6.55 -4.20
N VAL A 465 -14.46 -7.04 -4.03
CA VAL A 465 -13.87 -7.34 -2.71
C VAL A 465 -13.82 -6.12 -1.79
N VAL A 466 -13.76 -4.91 -2.35
CA VAL A 466 -13.79 -3.64 -1.60
C VAL A 466 -15.15 -2.96 -1.63
N ALA A 467 -16.11 -3.49 -2.40
CA ALA A 467 -17.38 -2.83 -2.65
C ALA A 467 -18.53 -3.32 -1.77
N GLY A 468 -19.44 -2.39 -1.46
CA GLY A 468 -20.66 -2.64 -0.70
C GLY A 468 -20.51 -2.50 0.82
N ALA A 469 -21.66 -2.47 1.51
CA ALA A 469 -21.72 -2.13 2.94
C ALA A 469 -20.95 -3.10 3.85
N GLY A 470 -20.97 -4.40 3.55
CA GLY A 470 -20.24 -5.42 4.32
C GLY A 470 -18.72 -5.26 4.21
N SER A 471 -18.21 -5.10 2.99
CA SER A 471 -16.79 -4.86 2.72
C SER A 471 -16.32 -3.55 3.33
N ALA A 472 -17.10 -2.46 3.19
CA ALA A 472 -16.81 -1.17 3.79
C ALA A 472 -16.70 -1.25 5.34
N TRP A 473 -17.59 -2.01 5.99
CA TRP A 473 -17.52 -2.21 7.44
C TRP A 473 -16.24 -2.94 7.86
N TRP A 474 -15.90 -4.06 7.20
CA TRP A 474 -14.68 -4.82 7.52
C TRP A 474 -13.42 -4.01 7.27
N LEU A 475 -13.34 -3.38 6.10
CA LEU A 475 -12.22 -2.54 5.71
C LEU A 475 -12.01 -1.42 6.71
N TRP A 476 -13.08 -0.70 7.09
CA TRP A 476 -13.02 0.36 8.09
C TRP A 476 -12.47 -0.13 9.43
N ASN A 477 -12.97 -1.26 9.94
CA ASN A 477 -12.51 -1.80 11.23
C ASN A 477 -11.05 -2.25 11.18
N VAL A 478 -10.61 -2.87 10.07
CA VAL A 478 -9.21 -3.25 9.87
C VAL A 478 -8.32 -2.00 9.80
N GLN A 479 -8.68 -1.02 8.97
CA GLN A 479 -7.92 0.23 8.81
C GLN A 479 -7.82 1.01 10.12
N ALA A 480 -8.95 1.20 10.83
CA ALA A 480 -8.98 1.87 12.12
C ALA A 480 -8.16 1.12 13.18
N GLY A 481 -8.30 -0.21 13.25
CA GLY A 481 -7.53 -1.06 14.16
C GLY A 481 -6.03 -0.99 13.90
N VAL A 482 -5.61 -1.01 12.63
CA VAL A 482 -4.21 -0.86 12.23
C VAL A 482 -3.67 0.52 12.63
N ILE A 483 -4.41 1.61 12.38
CA ILE A 483 -4.01 2.97 12.78
C ILE A 483 -3.83 3.05 14.30
N ILE A 484 -4.81 2.59 15.08
CA ILE A 484 -4.76 2.64 16.55
C ILE A 484 -3.60 1.79 17.07
N GLY A 485 -3.43 0.57 16.56
CA GLY A 485 -2.34 -0.32 16.93
C GLY A 485 -0.96 0.27 16.59
N GLY A 486 -0.82 0.92 15.45
CA GLY A 486 0.39 1.64 15.05
C GLY A 486 0.74 2.79 16.00
N HIS A 487 -0.25 3.56 16.42
CA HIS A 487 -0.04 4.65 17.39
C HIS A 487 0.26 4.12 18.80
N MET A 488 -0.36 3.02 19.23
CA MET A 488 0.01 2.36 20.49
C MET A 488 1.46 1.86 20.46
N LEU A 489 1.91 1.28 19.34
CA LEU A 489 3.31 0.90 19.14
C LEU A 489 4.23 2.14 19.12
N ALA A 490 3.80 3.25 18.52
CA ALA A 490 4.52 4.51 18.52
C ALA A 490 4.72 5.05 19.95
N VAL A 491 3.69 5.05 20.78
CA VAL A 491 3.76 5.44 22.21
C VAL A 491 4.69 4.51 22.98
N LEU A 492 4.60 3.19 22.77
CA LEU A 492 5.49 2.22 23.39
C LEU A 492 6.97 2.49 23.04
N VAL A 493 7.25 2.76 21.76
CA VAL A 493 8.60 3.11 21.28
C VAL A 493 9.07 4.45 21.84
N ALA A 494 8.21 5.48 21.83
CA ALA A 494 8.52 6.78 22.42
C ALA A 494 8.89 6.64 23.91
N HIS A 495 8.14 5.84 24.66
CA HIS A 495 8.39 5.60 26.07
C HIS A 495 9.74 4.93 26.32
N GLY A 496 10.06 3.87 25.58
CA GLY A 496 11.35 3.19 25.69
C GLY A 496 12.55 4.08 25.32
N LEU A 497 12.39 4.95 24.32
CA LEU A 497 13.44 5.88 23.90
C LEU A 497 13.57 7.08 24.86
N ALA A 498 12.46 7.58 25.40
CA ALA A 498 12.46 8.62 26.43
C ALA A 498 13.15 8.14 27.72
N TRP A 499 12.94 6.87 28.11
CA TRP A 499 13.65 6.24 29.22
C TRP A 499 15.17 6.22 29.02
N ARG A 500 15.64 5.97 27.79
CA ARG A 500 17.08 6.01 27.47
C ARG A 500 17.69 7.42 27.61
N LEU A 501 16.90 8.47 27.36
CA LEU A 501 17.32 9.85 27.60
C LEU A 501 17.23 10.21 29.09
N HIS A 502 16.21 9.72 29.78
CA HIS A 502 15.87 10.07 31.15
C HIS A 502 15.64 8.81 32.00
N PRO A 503 16.68 8.26 32.66
CA PRO A 503 16.58 7.07 33.53
C PRO A 503 15.85 7.29 34.87
N VAL A 504 14.84 8.17 34.86
CA VAL A 504 13.98 8.49 36.01
C VAL A 504 12.54 8.50 35.50
N PRO A 505 11.61 7.67 36.05
CA PRO A 505 10.32 7.41 35.42
C PRO A 505 9.49 8.67 35.19
N ALA A 506 9.42 9.54 36.20
CA ALA A 506 8.71 10.80 36.12
C ALA A 506 9.28 11.72 35.03
N ARG A 507 10.61 11.81 34.89
CA ARG A 507 11.24 12.65 33.84
C ARG A 507 11.04 12.07 32.45
N ALA A 508 11.12 10.76 32.29
CA ALA A 508 10.82 10.10 31.01
C ALA A 508 9.36 10.37 30.59
N ALA A 509 8.41 10.21 31.52
CA ALA A 509 7.00 10.48 31.28
C ALA A 509 6.74 11.96 30.93
N LEU A 510 7.31 12.90 31.68
CA LEU A 510 7.17 14.34 31.39
C LEU A 510 7.83 14.71 30.06
N SER A 511 8.98 14.12 29.73
CA SER A 511 9.70 14.42 28.49
C SER A 511 8.96 14.00 27.22
N GLN A 512 8.17 12.94 27.29
CA GLN A 512 7.45 12.42 26.14
C GLN A 512 6.00 12.91 26.09
N PHE A 513 5.46 13.49 27.17
CA PHE A 513 4.06 13.88 27.25
C PHE A 513 3.61 14.78 26.07
N PRO A 514 4.33 15.86 25.69
CA PRO A 514 3.94 16.67 24.53
C PRO A 514 3.98 15.88 23.20
N LEU A 515 4.92 14.94 23.07
CA LEU A 515 5.00 14.07 21.90
C LEU A 515 3.81 13.09 21.86
N THR A 516 3.38 12.55 23.00
CA THR A 516 2.17 11.73 23.09
C THR A 516 0.93 12.54 22.71
N VAL A 517 0.80 13.79 23.15
CA VAL A 517 -0.31 14.67 22.74
C VAL A 517 -0.32 14.85 21.23
N LEU A 518 0.86 15.08 20.62
CA LEU A 518 0.98 15.14 19.16
C LEU A 518 0.55 13.82 18.50
N MET A 519 0.91 12.66 19.05
CA MET A 519 0.48 11.35 18.54
C MET A 519 -1.03 11.13 18.65
N ILE A 520 -1.67 11.59 19.73
CA ILE A 520 -3.14 11.52 19.88
C ILE A 520 -3.80 12.41 18.82
N ALA A 521 -3.32 13.64 18.64
CA ALA A 521 -3.80 14.53 17.58
C ALA A 521 -3.61 13.90 16.19
N TYR A 522 -2.50 13.21 15.97
CA TYR A 522 -2.23 12.48 14.73
C TYR A 522 -3.14 11.26 14.53
N THR A 523 -3.53 10.58 15.61
CA THR A 523 -4.49 9.47 15.56
C THR A 523 -5.86 9.99 15.12
N VAL A 524 -6.30 11.10 15.71
CA VAL A 524 -7.54 11.79 15.34
C VAL A 524 -7.48 12.23 13.88
N PHE A 525 -6.37 12.87 13.48
CA PHE A 525 -6.16 13.32 12.10
C PHE A 525 -6.17 12.16 11.10
N GLY A 526 -5.46 11.06 11.38
CA GLY A 526 -5.40 9.89 10.50
C GLY A 526 -6.75 9.19 10.34
N LEU A 527 -7.51 9.01 11.43
CA LEU A 527 -8.86 8.46 11.38
C LEU A 527 -9.84 9.41 10.67
N TRP A 528 -9.69 10.72 10.87
CA TRP A 528 -10.46 11.73 10.15
C TRP A 528 -10.18 11.70 8.64
N LEU A 529 -8.91 11.58 8.22
CA LEU A 529 -8.55 11.46 6.80
C LEU A 529 -9.17 10.22 6.13
N LEU A 530 -9.32 9.11 6.85
CA LEU A 530 -10.02 7.93 6.32
C LEU A 530 -11.54 8.11 6.28
N ALA A 531 -12.12 8.80 7.26
CA ALA A 531 -13.57 9.01 7.37
C ALA A 531 -14.10 10.05 6.37
N THR A 532 -13.29 11.04 6.03
CA THR A 532 -13.75 12.23 5.31
C THR A 532 -14.01 11.95 3.83
N PRO A 533 -14.98 12.63 3.19
CA PRO A 533 -15.19 12.55 1.75
C PRO A 533 -13.92 12.95 0.99
N ALA A 534 -13.59 12.19 -0.05
CA ALA A 534 -12.48 12.49 -0.96
C ALA A 534 -12.92 12.39 -2.42
N ALA A 535 -12.22 13.12 -3.27
CA ALA A 535 -12.33 13.06 -4.71
C ALA A 535 -11.63 11.80 -5.25
N GLY A 536 -12.22 11.17 -6.27
CA GLY A 536 -11.81 9.87 -6.79
C GLY A 536 -12.57 8.77 -6.08
#